data_AF-A0A7S2M014-F1
#
_entry.id   AF-A0A7S2M014-F1
#
_cell.length_a   1.000
_cell.length_b   1.000
_cell.length_c   1.000
_cell.angle_alpha   90.00
_cell.angle_beta   90.00
_cell.angle_gamma   90.00
#
_symmetry.space_group_name_H-M   'P 1'
#
loop_
_entity.id
_entity.type
_entity.pdbx_description
1 polymer ?
#
loop_
_entity_poly.entity_id
_entity_poly.type
_entity_poly.pdbx_seq_one_letter_code
_entity_poly.pdbx_strand_id
1 'polypeptide(L)'
;HGVLPVLEDLLEHSLGLRQGSMGGQLAVSRAVVHYYPEPTRPAALLTPAAFHSDDSFLTLNFESPAGIQRLCIGLDGGFTLCKLAAPGGAGFVFNLFVG
;
A
#
# COMPACT_ATOMS: atom_id res chain seq x y z
N HIS A 1 9.65 -15.11 14.05
CA HIS A 1 10.48 -14.36 13.09
C HIS A 1 9.64 -13.21 12.55
N GLY A 2 10.10 -11.97 12.72
CA GLY A 2 9.32 -10.77 12.36
C GLY A 2 9.37 -10.45 10.86
N VAL A 3 8.43 -9.63 10.39
CA VAL A 3 8.35 -9.19 8.98
C VAL A 3 9.39 -8.11 8.63
N LEU A 4 9.79 -7.30 9.61
CA LEU A 4 10.71 -6.17 9.38
C LEU A 4 12.09 -6.58 8.85
N PRO A 5 12.79 -7.60 9.40
CA PRO A 5 14.09 -8.01 8.86
C PRO A 5 14.02 -8.47 7.40
N VAL A 6 12.90 -9.11 7.00
CA VAL A 6 12.70 -9.53 5.62
C VAL A 6 12.53 -8.32 4.69
N LEU A 7 11.83 -7.28 5.15
CA LEU A 7 11.69 -6.04 4.37
C LEU A 7 13.02 -5.29 4.25
N GLU A 8 13.81 -5.24 5.32
CA GLU A 8 15.16 -4.66 5.31
C GLU A 8 16.04 -5.37 4.28
N ASP A 9 16.11 -6.70 4.33
CA ASP A 9 16.89 -7.51 3.38
C ASP A 9 16.45 -7.28 1.91
N LEU A 10 15.13 -7.19 1.66
CA LEU A 10 14.60 -6.96 0.32
C LEU A 10 14.95 -5.57 -0.21
N LEU A 11 14.91 -4.54 0.64
CA LEU A 11 15.30 -3.18 0.27
C LEU A 11 16.79 -3.08 0.00
N GLU A 12 17.61 -3.68 0.86
CA GLU A 12 19.05 -3.74 0.66
C GLU A 12 19.39 -4.36 -0.68
N HIS A 13 18.76 -5.50 -1.00
CA HIS A 13 18.96 -6.18 -2.28
C HIS A 13 18.52 -5.30 -3.46
N SER A 14 17.34 -4.67 -3.37
CA SER A 14 16.78 -3.86 -4.45
C SER A 14 17.57 -2.58 -4.72
N LEU A 15 18.20 -2.02 -3.68
CA LEU A 15 18.99 -0.78 -3.74
C LEU A 15 20.49 -1.04 -3.95
N GLY A 16 20.92 -2.30 -4.04
CA GLY A 16 22.33 -2.67 -4.17
C GLY A 16 23.16 -2.31 -2.94
N LEU A 17 22.53 -2.25 -1.76
CA LEU A 17 23.21 -1.99 -0.49
C LEU A 17 23.93 -3.25 0.00
N ARG A 18 24.87 -3.03 0.92
CA ARG A 18 25.54 -4.14 1.62
C ARG A 18 24.52 -4.85 2.52
N GLN A 19 24.53 -6.18 2.48
CA GLN A 19 23.69 -6.99 3.36
C GLN A 19 23.89 -6.64 4.85
N GLY A 20 22.78 -6.46 5.56
CA GLY A 20 22.71 -6.07 6.97
C GLY A 20 23.00 -4.60 7.26
N SER A 21 23.14 -3.75 6.23
CA SER A 21 23.38 -2.31 6.42
C SER A 21 22.15 -1.55 6.94
N MET A 22 20.95 -2.08 6.71
CA MET A 22 19.67 -1.58 7.18
C MET A 22 19.16 -2.31 8.42
N GLY A 23 19.93 -3.26 8.98
CA GLY A 23 19.48 -4.07 10.12
C GLY A 23 19.01 -3.21 11.30
N GLY A 24 17.72 -3.31 11.64
CA GLY A 24 17.11 -2.56 12.72
C GLY A 24 16.85 -1.07 12.44
N GLN A 25 16.94 -0.64 11.17
CA GLN A 25 16.60 0.72 10.75
C GLN A 25 15.09 0.88 10.54
N LEU A 26 14.39 -0.19 10.18
CA LEU A 26 12.93 -0.18 10.09
C LEU A 26 12.32 -0.49 11.45
N ALA A 27 11.35 0.33 11.84
CA ALA A 27 10.51 0.11 13.00
C ALA A 27 9.06 0.38 12.63
N VAL A 28 8.13 -0.37 13.24
CA VAL A 28 6.70 -0.05 13.13
C VAL A 28 6.43 1.20 13.95
N SER A 29 6.14 2.31 13.28
CA SER A 29 5.82 3.58 13.92
C SER A 29 4.35 3.66 14.37
N ARG A 30 3.44 3.08 13.59
CA ARG A 30 1.99 3.14 13.81
C ARG A 30 1.31 1.89 13.24
N ALA A 31 0.27 1.43 13.93
CA ALA A 31 -0.72 0.51 13.39
C ALA A 31 -2.08 1.21 13.35
N VAL A 32 -2.74 1.20 12.20
CA VAL A 32 -4.05 1.83 12.00
C VAL A 32 -5.04 0.77 11.54
N VAL A 33 -6.24 0.79 12.11
CA VAL A 33 -7.35 -0.08 11.71
C VAL A 33 -8.45 0.80 11.15
N HIS A 34 -8.72 0.66 9.85
CA HIS A 34 -9.83 1.34 9.19
C HIS A 34 -11.03 0.38 9.10
N TYR A 35 -12.19 0.81 9.61
CA TYR A 35 -13.44 0.07 9.49
C TYR A 35 -14.41 0.84 8.59
N TYR A 36 -14.81 0.20 7.49
CA TYR A 36 -15.75 0.75 6.51
C TYR A 36 -17.06 -0.04 6.60
N PRO A 37 -18.10 0.47 7.30
CA PRO A 37 -19.33 -0.29 7.54
C PRO A 37 -20.20 -0.43 6.29
N GLU A 38 -20.10 0.51 5.36
CA GLU A 38 -20.83 0.51 4.09
C GLU A 38 -19.86 0.67 2.92
N PRO A 39 -20.18 0.13 1.73
CA PRO A 39 -19.39 0.38 0.53
C PRO A 39 -19.31 1.88 0.20
N THR A 40 -18.11 2.37 -0.04
CA THR A 40 -17.88 3.76 -0.47
C THR A 40 -18.61 4.04 -1.78
N ARG A 41 -19.45 5.08 -1.80
CA ARG A 41 -20.21 5.46 -3.00
C ARG A 41 -19.24 5.97 -4.09
N PRO A 42 -19.42 5.62 -5.38
CA PRO A 42 -18.51 6.04 -6.45
C PRO A 42 -18.28 7.55 -6.54
N ALA A 43 -19.32 8.36 -6.29
CA ALA A 43 -19.21 9.81 -6.30
C ALA A 43 -18.25 10.37 -5.24
N ALA A 44 -18.06 9.68 -4.11
CA ALA A 44 -17.12 10.09 -3.07
C ALA A 44 -15.66 9.80 -3.46
N LEU A 45 -15.42 8.82 -4.33
CA LEU A 45 -14.10 8.42 -4.80
C LEU A 45 -13.51 9.39 -5.83
N LEU A 46 -14.29 10.30 -6.39
CA LEU A 46 -13.84 11.27 -7.40
C LEU A 46 -13.62 12.65 -6.79
N THR A 47 -13.22 12.71 -5.52
CA THR A 47 -12.87 13.96 -4.85
C THR A 47 -11.35 14.01 -4.61
N PRO A 48 -10.70 15.18 -4.72
CA PRO A 48 -9.27 15.30 -4.39
C PRO A 48 -8.92 14.82 -2.97
N ALA A 49 -9.87 14.92 -2.04
CA ALA A 49 -9.71 14.46 -0.66
C ALA A 49 -9.78 12.93 -0.50
N ALA A 50 -10.23 12.19 -1.51
CA ALA A 50 -10.30 10.73 -1.47
C ALA A 50 -8.94 10.05 -1.72
N PHE A 51 -7.93 10.82 -2.16
CA PHE A 51 -6.58 10.33 -2.45
C PHE A 51 -5.57 11.01 -1.55
N HIS A 52 -4.63 10.24 -1.04
CA HIS A 52 -3.51 10.73 -0.25
C HIS A 52 -2.29 9.86 -0.53
N SER A 53 -1.13 10.40 -0.16
CA SER A 53 0.09 9.65 0.03
C SER A 53 0.32 9.50 1.53
N ASP A 54 0.80 8.34 1.95
CA ASP A 54 1.17 8.12 3.34
C ASP A 54 2.44 8.92 3.67
N ASP A 55 2.58 9.33 4.93
CA ASP A 55 3.79 9.97 5.47
C ASP A 55 4.84 8.96 5.95
N SER A 56 4.53 7.67 5.85
CA SER A 56 5.43 6.57 6.19
C SER A 56 6.42 6.30 5.05
N PHE A 57 7.60 5.79 5.39
CA PHE A 57 8.54 5.28 4.38
C PHE A 57 7.99 4.01 3.69
N LEU A 58 7.32 3.15 4.47
CA LEU A 58 6.68 1.93 4.00
C LEU A 58 5.35 1.74 4.75
N THR A 59 4.28 1.48 4.01
CA THR A 59 3.01 1.02 4.58
C THR A 59 2.72 -0.39 4.13
N LEU A 60 2.53 -1.28 5.11
CA LEU A 60 1.95 -2.61 4.90
C LEU A 60 0.46 -2.54 5.20
N ASN A 61 -0.36 -2.79 4.18
CA ASN A 61 -1.80 -2.79 4.33
C ASN A 61 -2.40 -4.19 4.15
N PHE A 62 -3.37 -4.54 5.00
CA PHE A 62 -4.05 -5.82 5.05
C PHE A 62 -5.55 -5.59 4.88
N GLU A 63 -6.16 -6.12 3.82
CA GLU A 63 -7.56 -5.82 3.47
C GLU A 63 -8.47 -7.04 3.54
N SER A 64 -9.69 -6.83 4.06
CA SER A 64 -10.78 -7.80 3.98
C SER A 64 -12.15 -7.10 4.11
N PRO A 65 -12.98 -7.05 3.04
CA PRO A 65 -12.67 -7.42 1.66
C PRO A 65 -11.73 -6.39 0.99
N ALA A 66 -11.07 -6.78 -0.10
CA ALA A 66 -10.18 -5.89 -0.86
C ALA A 66 -10.95 -4.72 -1.51
N GLY A 67 -10.51 -3.50 -1.24
CA GLY A 67 -11.22 -2.27 -1.61
C GLY A 67 -10.34 -1.09 -2.02
N ILE A 68 -9.02 -1.13 -1.79
CA ILE A 68 -8.14 -0.01 -2.16
C ILE A 68 -8.07 0.20 -3.67
N GLN A 69 -8.11 1.47 -4.05
CA GLN A 69 -7.99 1.95 -5.42
C GLN A 69 -6.81 2.91 -5.51
N ARG A 70 -6.09 2.85 -6.63
CA ARG A 70 -5.04 3.80 -6.99
C ARG A 70 -5.57 4.75 -8.06
N LEU A 71 -5.18 6.01 -7.96
CA LEU A 71 -5.31 6.98 -9.03
C LEU A 71 -4.26 6.71 -10.12
N CYS A 72 -4.71 6.52 -11.35
CA CYS A 72 -3.86 6.30 -12.52
C CYS A 72 -4.08 7.40 -13.54
N ILE A 73 -3.02 7.82 -14.23
CA ILE A 73 -3.14 8.72 -15.39
C ILE A 73 -3.44 7.84 -16.61
N GLY A 74 -4.59 8.04 -17.22
CA GLY A 74 -5.03 7.40 -18.45
C GLY A 74 -4.22 7.89 -19.66
N LEU A 75 -4.27 7.12 -20.74
CA LEU A 75 -3.56 7.42 -22.00
C LEU A 75 -4.03 8.72 -22.66
N ASP A 76 -5.24 9.17 -22.32
CA ASP A 76 -5.86 10.42 -22.73
C ASP A 76 -5.49 11.62 -21.83
N GLY A 77 -4.63 11.40 -20.81
CA GLY A 77 -4.27 12.41 -19.81
C GLY A 77 -5.33 12.61 -18.72
N GLY A 78 -6.45 11.87 -18.77
CA GLY A 78 -7.46 11.87 -17.72
C GLY A 78 -7.04 11.03 -16.50
N PHE A 79 -7.70 11.22 -15.36
CA PHE A 79 -7.50 10.34 -14.21
C PHE A 79 -8.48 9.16 -14.24
N THR A 80 -7.98 7.96 -13.96
CA THR A 80 -8.77 6.74 -13.84
C THR A 80 -8.52 6.06 -12.49
N LEU A 81 -9.50 5.30 -12.01
CA LEU A 81 -9.38 4.53 -10.79
C LEU A 81 -9.08 3.08 -11.12
N CYS A 82 -7.97 2.57 -10.59
CA CYS A 82 -7.59 1.17 -10.76
C CYS A 82 -7.63 0.47 -9.40
N LYS A 83 -8.42 -0.61 -9.31
CA LYS A 83 -8.39 -1.47 -8.12
C LYS A 83 -7.01 -2.13 -8.03
N LEU A 84 -6.40 -2.11 -6.84
CA LEU A 84 -5.20 -2.91 -6.56
C LEU A 84 -5.65 -4.37 -6.41
N ALA A 85 -5.87 -5.04 -7.53
CA ALA A 85 -6.26 -6.45 -7.54
C ALA A 85 -5.02 -7.34 -7.65
N ALA A 86 -4.90 -8.31 -6.74
CA ALA A 86 -4.16 -9.53 -7.06
C ALA A 86 -4.95 -10.27 -8.16
N PRO A 87 -4.32 -10.68 -9.28
CA PRO A 87 -5.02 -11.42 -10.31
C PRO A 87 -5.53 -12.76 -9.73
N GLY A 88 -6.85 -12.88 -9.54
CA GLY A 88 -7.55 -14.16 -9.41
C GLY A 88 -7.86 -14.74 -8.02
N GLY A 89 -8.25 -13.98 -6.99
CA GLY A 89 -8.62 -14.63 -5.71
C GLY A 89 -9.60 -13.88 -4.80
N ALA A 90 -10.57 -14.63 -4.26
CA ALA A 90 -11.42 -14.25 -3.12
C ALA A 90 -10.63 -14.37 -1.80
N GLY A 91 -9.49 -13.67 -1.69
CA GLY A 91 -8.56 -13.77 -0.57
C GLY A 91 -8.20 -12.42 0.05
N PHE A 92 -7.56 -12.48 1.23
CA PHE A 92 -6.91 -11.33 1.86
C PHE A 92 -5.90 -10.72 0.87
N VAL A 93 -5.98 -9.40 0.67
CA VAL A 93 -5.03 -8.67 -0.16
C VAL A 93 -4.03 -7.96 0.75
N PHE A 94 -2.76 -8.09 0.40
CA PHE A 94 -1.64 -7.43 1.05
C PHE A 94 -1.06 -6.44 0.06
N ASN A 95 -1.01 -5.17 0.43
CA ASN A 95 -0.44 -4.12 -0.39
C ASN A 95 0.77 -3.52 0.35
N LEU A 96 1.89 -3.38 -0.37
CA LEU A 96 3.05 -2.64 0.09
C LEU A 96 3.07 -1.30 -0.65
N PHE A 97 3.01 -0.21 0.11
CA PHE A 97 3.16 1.14 -0.41
C PHE A 97 4.51 1.71 0.03
N VAL A 98 5.14 2.48 -0.86
CA VAL A 98 6.39 3.19 -0.61
C VAL A 98 6.08 4.69 -0.74
N GLY A 99 6.39 5.45 0.32
CA GLY A 99 6.18 6.90 0.39
C GLY A 99 7.31 7.72 -0.20
#